data_AF-A0A1X1EEW0-F1
#
_entry.id   AF-A0A1X1EEW0-F1
#
_cell.length_a   1.000
_cell.length_b   1.000
_cell.length_c   1.000
_cell.angle_alpha   90.00
_cell.angle_beta   90.00
_cell.angle_gamma   90.00
#
_symmetry.space_group_name_H-M   'P 1'
#
loop_
_entity.id
_entity.type
_entity.pdbx_description
1 polymer ?
#
loop_
_entity_poly.entity_id
_entity_poly.type
_entity_poly.pdbx_seq_one_letter_code
_entity_poly.pdbx_strand_id
1 'polypeptide(L)'
;MSGFKGTEGRWAVVDGLSAGKQVISESAPKVRRNIASCGGPKREHNAALIAAAPELLEALLLFTSKTEQGFVMNQSDIDKCKAAIAKALGNH
;
A
#
# COMPACT_ATOMS: atom_id res chain seq x y z
N MET A 1 -22.71 -0.44 3.11
CA MET A 1 -21.24 -0.38 3.03
C MET A 1 -20.81 -1.12 1.78
N SER A 2 -20.29 -0.43 0.76
CA SER A 2 -19.73 -1.07 -0.42
C SER A 2 -18.43 -1.75 -0.02
N GLY A 3 -18.43 -3.08 -0.03
CA GLY A 3 -17.26 -3.89 0.28
C GLY A 3 -16.08 -3.56 -0.63
N PHE A 4 -14.88 -3.69 -0.08
CA PHE A 4 -13.61 -3.56 -0.77
C PHE A 4 -13.56 -4.49 -2.00
N LYS A 5 -13.26 -3.95 -3.18
CA LYS A 5 -13.21 -4.65 -4.48
C LYS A 5 -11.80 -4.71 -5.09
N GLY A 6 -10.76 -4.60 -4.26
CA GLY A 6 -9.39 -4.72 -4.76
C GLY A 6 -9.11 -6.12 -5.28
N THR A 7 -8.23 -6.21 -6.28
CA THR A 7 -7.65 -7.47 -6.75
C THR A 7 -7.05 -8.25 -5.57
N GLU A 8 -7.33 -9.55 -5.47
CA GLU A 8 -6.65 -10.45 -4.53
C GLU A 8 -5.14 -10.41 -4.82
N GLY A 9 -4.43 -9.49 -4.15
CA GLY A 9 -3.01 -9.29 -4.35
C GLY A 9 -2.22 -10.47 -3.80
N ARG A 10 -0.99 -10.67 -4.31
CA ARG A 10 0.00 -11.63 -3.80
C ARG A 10 0.41 -11.40 -2.33
N TRP A 11 -0.13 -10.37 -1.69
CA TRP A 11 0.31 -9.92 -0.37
C TRP A 11 -0.77 -10.18 0.68
N ALA A 12 -0.35 -10.69 1.83
CA ALA A 12 -1.22 -10.97 2.96
C ALA A 12 -1.01 -9.94 4.07
N VAL A 13 -2.08 -9.63 4.81
CA VAL A 13 -1.99 -8.81 6.03
C VAL A 13 -1.83 -9.73 7.23
N VAL A 14 -0.82 -9.49 8.06
CA VAL A 14 -0.55 -10.23 9.29
C VAL A 14 -0.35 -9.27 10.47
N ASP A 15 -0.47 -9.81 11.68
CA ASP A 15 -0.10 -9.06 12.88
C ASP A 15 1.42 -8.85 12.93
N GLY A 16 1.83 -7.60 13.21
CA GLY A 16 3.22 -7.28 13.46
C GLY A 16 3.66 -7.64 14.88
N LEU A 17 4.97 -7.65 15.11
CA LEU A 17 5.55 -7.89 16.44
C LEU A 17 5.20 -6.80 17.47
N SER A 18 4.93 -5.58 17.02
CA SER A 18 4.37 -4.47 17.81
C SER A 18 2.92 -4.22 17.37
N ALA A 19 2.18 -3.35 18.06
CA ALA A 19 0.75 -3.05 17.86
C ALA A 19 0.34 -2.50 16.46
N GLY A 20 1.11 -2.79 15.40
CA GLY A 20 0.85 -2.53 14.00
C GLY A 20 0.43 -3.78 13.21
N LYS A 21 0.11 -3.56 11.94
CA LYS A 21 -0.12 -4.62 10.94
C LYS A 21 1.03 -4.65 9.95
N GLN A 22 1.34 -5.81 9.41
CA GLN A 22 2.36 -5.98 8.37
C GLN A 22 1.73 -6.52 7.10
N VAL A 23 2.23 -6.05 5.97
CA VAL A 23 1.90 -6.58 4.64
C VAL A 23 3.07 -7.44 4.20
N ILE A 24 2.82 -8.73 3.95
CA ILE A 24 3.85 -9.71 3.59
C ILE A 24 3.62 -10.24 2.18
N SER A 25 4.71 -10.41 1.43
CA SER A 25 4.72 -11.15 0.18
C SER A 25 5.16 -12.59 0.44
N GLU A 26 4.42 -13.56 -0.10
CA GLU A 26 4.87 -14.94 -0.18
C GLU A 26 5.72 -15.11 -1.44
N SER A 27 7.06 -15.12 -1.28
CA SER A 27 7.96 -15.36 -2.41
C SER A 27 8.21 -16.85 -2.66
N ALA A 28 8.05 -17.68 -1.63
CA ALA A 28 8.20 -19.14 -1.65
C ALA A 28 7.56 -19.76 -0.39
N PRO A 29 7.25 -21.07 -0.37
CA PRO A 29 6.75 -21.73 0.84
C PRO A 29 7.69 -21.49 2.03
N LYS A 30 7.14 -20.98 3.14
CA LYS A 30 7.86 -20.64 4.39
C LYS A 30 8.79 -19.41 4.32
N VAL A 31 8.87 -18.69 3.20
CA VAL A 31 9.61 -17.42 3.10
C VAL A 31 8.61 -16.27 2.98
N ARG A 32 8.52 -15.47 4.06
CA ARG A 32 7.68 -14.28 4.14
C ARG A 32 8.58 -13.04 4.10
N ARG A 33 8.37 -12.17 3.12
CA ARG A 33 9.05 -10.87 3.04
C ARG A 33 8.11 -9.77 3.51
N ASN A 34 8.52 -8.98 4.51
CA ASN A 34 7.80 -7.79 4.90
C ASN A 34 7.93 -6.72 3.80
N ILE A 35 6.78 -6.26 3.30
CA ILE A 35 6.65 -5.27 2.23
C ILE A 35 6.33 -3.89 2.81
N ALA A 36 5.44 -3.83 3.81
CA ALA A 36 5.07 -2.59 4.48
C ALA A 36 4.63 -2.86 5.92
N SER A 37 4.85 -1.88 6.80
CA SER A 37 4.37 -1.91 8.18
C SER A 37 3.43 -0.72 8.42
N CYS A 38 2.23 -1.00 8.92
CA CYS A 38 1.17 -0.02 9.17
C CYS A 38 0.96 0.15 10.67
N GLY A 39 1.21 1.36 11.18
CA GLY A 39 0.96 1.75 12.56
C GLY A 39 -0.30 2.61 12.73
N GLY A 40 -0.61 2.95 13.98
CA GLY A 40 -1.66 3.93 14.31
C GLY A 40 -3.10 3.41 14.25
N PRO A 41 -4.09 4.31 14.39
CA PRO A 41 -5.50 3.96 14.59
C PRO A 41 -6.18 3.36 13.35
N LYS A 42 -5.62 3.55 12.15
CA LYS A 42 -6.15 3.00 10.88
C LYS A 42 -5.29 1.89 10.29
N ARG A 43 -4.42 1.26 11.10
CA ARG A 43 -3.44 0.25 10.66
C ARG A 43 -4.04 -0.90 9.83
N GLU A 44 -5.22 -1.39 10.21
CA GLU A 44 -5.91 -2.49 9.53
C GLU A 44 -6.38 -2.09 8.14
N HIS A 45 -7.07 -0.96 8.06
CA HIS A 45 -7.57 -0.44 6.81
C HIS A 45 -6.42 -0.11 5.83
N ASN A 46 -5.37 0.53 6.34
CA ASN A 46 -4.20 0.89 5.52
C ASN A 46 -3.46 -0.35 5.01
N ALA A 47 -3.26 -1.36 5.86
CA ALA A 47 -2.62 -2.60 5.44
C ALA A 47 -3.45 -3.36 4.40
N ALA A 48 -4.78 -3.40 4.56
CA ALA A 48 -5.69 -4.01 3.58
C ALA A 48 -5.65 -3.29 2.23
N LEU A 49 -5.64 -1.96 2.22
CA LEU A 49 -5.51 -1.16 0.99
C LEU A 49 -4.20 -1.46 0.26
N ILE A 50 -3.08 -1.48 0.99
CA ILE A 50 -1.75 -1.74 0.43
C ILE A 50 -1.66 -3.18 -0.11
N ALA A 51 -2.19 -4.17 0.62
CA ALA A 51 -2.11 -5.57 0.24
C ALA A 51 -2.82 -5.86 -1.09
N ALA A 52 -3.90 -5.14 -1.38
CA ALA A 52 -4.74 -5.38 -2.55
C ALA A 52 -4.54 -4.39 -3.70
N ALA A 53 -3.69 -3.37 -3.51
CA ALA A 53 -3.22 -2.47 -4.55
C ALA A 53 -1.70 -2.27 -4.44
N PRO A 54 -0.87 -3.19 -4.96
CA PRO A 54 0.59 -3.04 -4.97
C PRO A 54 1.08 -1.70 -5.54
N GLU A 55 0.39 -1.20 -6.57
CA GLU A 55 0.71 0.07 -7.22
C GLU A 55 0.49 1.28 -6.29
N LEU A 56 -0.39 1.14 -5.27
CA LEU A 56 -0.57 2.17 -4.24
C LEU A 56 0.68 2.33 -3.39
N LEU A 57 1.35 1.22 -3.05
CA LEU A 57 2.59 1.30 -2.28
C LEU A 57 3.71 1.98 -3.07
N GLU A 58 3.86 1.65 -4.35
CA GLU A 58 4.85 2.28 -5.22
C GLU A 58 4.60 3.79 -5.36
N ALA A 59 3.34 4.20 -5.54
CA ALA A 59 2.95 5.60 -5.57
C ALA A 59 3.29 6.33 -4.25
N LEU A 60 2.98 5.73 -3.11
CA LEU A 60 3.30 6.29 -1.80
C LEU A 60 4.81 6.43 -1.58
N LEU A 61 5.60 5.42 -1.95
CA LEU A 61 7.06 5.45 -1.84
C LEU A 61 7.68 6.54 -2.73
N LEU A 62 7.18 6.68 -3.96
CA LEU A 62 7.59 7.74 -4.87
C LEU A 62 7.28 9.11 -4.28
N PHE A 63 6.07 9.29 -3.74
CA PHE A 63 5.66 10.52 -3.08
C PHE A 63 6.59 10.88 -1.92
N THR A 64 6.82 9.94 -0.98
CA THR A 64 7.70 10.17 0.18
C THR A 64 9.13 10.51 -0.24
N SER A 65 9.68 9.78 -1.21
CA SER A 65 11.03 10.01 -1.73
C SER A 65 11.19 11.42 -2.33
N LYS A 66 10.20 11.88 -3.10
CA LYS A 66 10.21 13.24 -3.66
C LYS A 66 10.07 14.31 -2.59
N THR A 67 9.21 14.10 -1.59
CA THR A 67 9.06 15.05 -0.48
C THR A 67 10.31 15.16 0.39
N GLU A 68 10.99 14.04 0.69
CA GLU A 68 12.23 14.04 1.49
C GLU A 68 13.37 14.75 0.77
N GLN A 69 13.43 14.63 -0.55
CA GLN A 69 14.44 15.28 -1.39
C GLN A 69 14.10 16.75 -1.73
N GLY A 70 12.98 17.27 -1.25
CA GLY A 70 12.54 18.65 -1.53
C GLY A 70 12.14 18.89 -3.00
N PHE A 71 11.90 17.82 -3.78
CA PHE A 71 11.48 17.94 -5.17
C PHE A 71 9.98 18.16 -5.30
N VAL A 72 9.60 19.07 -6.20
CA VAL A 72 8.22 19.22 -6.64
C VAL A 72 7.87 18.06 -7.57
N MET A 73 6.81 17.32 -7.24
CA MET A 73 6.27 16.29 -8.13
C MET A 73 5.76 16.94 -9.42
N ASN A 74 6.12 16.35 -10.56
CA ASN A 74 5.55 16.76 -11.84
C ASN A 74 4.10 16.23 -11.97
N GLN A 75 3.37 16.75 -12.95
CA GLN A 75 1.96 16.36 -13.16
C GLN A 75 1.81 14.84 -13.43
N SER A 76 2.76 14.23 -14.13
CA SER A 76 2.74 12.79 -14.43
C SER A 76 2.84 11.93 -13.17
N ASP A 77 3.69 12.31 -12.21
CA ASP A 77 3.83 11.61 -10.93
C ASP A 77 2.55 11.76 -10.09
N ILE A 78 1.93 12.94 -10.11
CA ILE A 78 0.64 13.21 -9.45
C ILE A 78 -0.46 12.34 -10.06
N ASP A 79 -0.53 12.24 -11.38
CA ASP A 79 -1.56 11.46 -12.08
C ASP A 79 -1.42 9.97 -11.79
N LYS A 80 -0.18 9.44 -11.72
CA LYS A 80 0.10 8.07 -11.29
C LYS A 80 -0.37 7.80 -9.86
N CYS A 81 -0.07 8.72 -8.94
CA CYS A 81 -0.52 8.59 -7.56
C CYS A 81 -2.06 8.60 -7.45
N LYS A 82 -2.73 9.51 -8.16
CA LYS A 82 -4.19 9.60 -8.19
C LYS A 82 -4.82 8.33 -8.76
N ALA A 83 -4.29 7.80 -9.87
CA ALA A 83 -4.78 6.56 -10.47
C ALA A 83 -4.63 5.36 -9.53
N ALA A 84 -3.49 5.23 -8.86
CA ALA A 84 -3.25 4.17 -7.88
C ALA A 84 -4.21 4.26 -6.68
N ILE A 85 -4.47 5.47 -6.18
CA ILE A 85 -5.45 5.71 -5.10
C ILE A 85 -6.88 5.39 -5.57
N ALA A 86 -7.27 5.86 -6.76
CA ALA A 86 -8.62 5.62 -7.30
C ALA A 86 -8.88 4.12 -7.43
N LYS A 87 -7.93 3.37 -8.00
CA LYS A 87 -7.98 1.91 -8.12
C LYS A 87 -8.08 1.23 -6.75
N ALA A 88 -7.29 1.66 -5.77
CA ALA A 88 -7.33 1.10 -4.41
C ALA A 88 -8.66 1.35 -3.69
N LEU A 89 -9.33 2.47 -3.99
CA LEU A 89 -10.64 2.81 -3.46
C LEU A 89 -11.81 2.20 -4.25
N GLY A 90 -11.53 1.55 -5.40
CA GLY A 90 -12.56 1.00 -6.28
C GLY A 90 -13.29 2.06 -7.13
N ASN A 91 -12.72 3.25 -7.26
CA ASN A 91 -13.20 4.30 -8.16
C ASN A 91 -12.48 4.10 -9.51
N HIS A 92 -13.22 3.71 -10.55
CA HIS A 92 -12.73 3.50 -11.91
C HIS A 92 -13.29 4.57 -12.85
#